data_AF-A0A354WGA6-F1
#
_entry.id   AF-A0A354WGA6-F1
#
_cell.length_a   1.000
_cell.length_b   1.000
_cell.length_c   1.000
_cell.angle_alpha   90.00
_cell.angle_beta   90.00
_cell.angle_gamma   90.00
#
_symmetry.space_group_name_H-M   'P 1'
#
loop_
_entity.id
_entity.type
_entity.pdbx_description
1 polymer ?
#
loop_
_entity_poly.entity_id
_entity_poly.type
_entity_poly.pdbx_seq_one_letter_code
_entity_poly.pdbx_strand_id
1 'polypeptide(L)'
;LLPCSPCPLKLVAAVGDPMQIVVAGMTLAASRTVGVLLAGGTQMLAVYALASAIATQYQIPWCPDRVVVGTTRWVSEDGTGDTVGLAEMVGNVPLLATQLNFSTSSYPQLRAYEQGYVKEGVGAGGAAIAAYLALGWDNTQLLEAIEAVADRIKSNY
;
A
#
# COMPACT_ATOMS: atom_id res chain seq x y z
N LEU A 1 -22.66 -9.70 -23.32
CA LEU A 1 -21.70 -10.75 -22.90
C LEU A 1 -20.35 -10.06 -22.75
N LEU A 2 -19.92 -9.77 -21.53
CA LEU A 2 -18.54 -9.33 -21.31
C LEU A 2 -17.62 -10.46 -21.82
N PRO A 3 -16.54 -10.15 -22.57
CA PRO A 3 -15.62 -11.18 -23.04
C PRO A 3 -15.14 -11.99 -21.84
N CYS A 4 -14.98 -13.30 -22.02
CA CYS A 4 -14.44 -14.21 -21.01
C CYS A 4 -13.25 -13.55 -20.33
N SER A 5 -13.35 -13.26 -19.02
CA SER A 5 -12.32 -12.49 -18.32
C SER A 5 -10.95 -13.13 -18.56
N PRO A 6 -9.94 -12.36 -18.98
CA PRO A 6 -8.64 -12.92 -19.31
C PRO A 6 -8.05 -13.65 -18.10
N CYS A 7 -7.40 -14.79 -18.35
CA CYS A 7 -6.72 -15.56 -17.30
C CYS A 7 -5.78 -14.63 -16.50
N PRO A 8 -5.89 -14.56 -15.16
CA PRO A 8 -5.15 -13.59 -14.36
C PRO A 8 -3.64 -13.75 -14.50
N LEU A 9 -3.14 -15.00 -14.65
CA LEU A 9 -1.73 -15.26 -14.88
C LEU A 9 -1.24 -14.79 -16.26
N LYS A 10 -2.10 -14.87 -17.29
CA LYS A 10 -1.77 -14.32 -18.63
C LYS A 10 -1.78 -12.79 -18.60
N LEU A 11 -2.70 -12.19 -17.86
CA LEU A 11 -2.80 -10.74 -17.73
C LEU A 11 -1.56 -10.17 -17.03
N VAL A 12 -1.18 -10.69 -15.86
CA VAL A 12 0.02 -10.21 -15.16
C VAL A 12 1.30 -10.46 -15.96
N ALA A 13 1.38 -11.56 -16.71
CA ALA A 13 2.53 -11.82 -17.59
C ALA A 13 2.62 -10.84 -18.77
N ALA A 14 1.49 -10.28 -19.23
CA ALA A 14 1.46 -9.38 -20.38
C ALA A 14 1.70 -7.91 -20.00
N VAL A 15 1.12 -7.45 -18.88
CA VAL A 15 1.09 -6.02 -18.51
C VAL A 15 1.39 -5.73 -17.04
N GLY A 16 1.64 -6.76 -16.24
CA GLY A 16 1.99 -6.60 -14.82
C GLY A 16 3.50 -6.54 -14.60
N ASP A 17 3.88 -6.70 -13.34
CA ASP A 17 5.29 -6.77 -12.93
C ASP A 17 5.54 -8.00 -12.01
N PRO A 18 6.80 -8.42 -11.83
CA PRO A 18 7.13 -9.57 -11.00
C PRO A 18 6.76 -9.40 -9.52
N MET A 19 6.72 -8.17 -9.00
CA MET A 19 6.34 -7.91 -7.61
C MET A 19 4.86 -8.27 -7.41
N GLN A 20 3.99 -7.90 -8.35
CA GLN A 20 2.55 -8.13 -8.21
C GLN A 20 2.20 -9.61 -8.02
N ILE A 21 2.77 -10.51 -8.83
CA ILE A 21 2.45 -11.94 -8.75
C ILE A 21 3.03 -12.59 -7.48
N VAL A 22 4.21 -12.15 -7.04
CA VAL A 22 4.83 -12.63 -5.79
C VAL A 22 3.99 -12.21 -4.59
N VAL A 23 3.63 -10.93 -4.49
CA VAL A 23 2.84 -10.42 -3.36
C VAL A 23 1.42 -11.00 -3.37
N ALA A 24 0.80 -11.19 -4.55
CA ALA A 24 -0.49 -11.87 -4.64
C ALA A 24 -0.41 -13.30 -4.09
N GLY A 25 0.60 -14.07 -4.48
CA GLY A 25 0.82 -15.43 -3.96
C GLY A 25 1.04 -15.47 -2.44
N MET A 26 1.87 -14.56 -1.91
CA MET A 26 2.09 -14.42 -0.48
C MET A 26 0.81 -14.05 0.27
N THR A 27 -0.01 -13.17 -0.28
CA THR A 27 -1.28 -12.71 0.30
C THR A 27 -2.29 -13.86 0.39
N LEU A 28 -2.44 -14.62 -0.69
CA LEU A 28 -3.30 -15.82 -0.70
C LEU A 28 -2.86 -16.82 0.36
N ALA A 29 -1.55 -17.03 0.49
CA ALA A 29 -1.02 -17.98 1.46
C ALA A 29 -1.18 -17.51 2.91
N ALA A 30 -0.75 -16.28 3.20
CA ALA A 30 -0.67 -15.71 4.54
C ALA A 30 -2.04 -15.37 5.13
N SER A 31 -3.00 -14.90 4.32
CA SER A 31 -4.35 -14.55 4.80
C SER A 31 -5.04 -15.72 5.52
N ARG A 32 -4.71 -16.96 5.17
CA ARG A 32 -5.25 -18.16 5.82
C ARG A 32 -4.79 -18.33 7.26
N THR A 33 -3.64 -17.76 7.63
CA THR A 33 -3.03 -17.92 8.95
C THR A 33 -2.99 -16.63 9.76
N VAL A 34 -2.76 -15.48 9.12
CA VAL A 34 -2.53 -14.17 9.77
C VAL A 34 -3.18 -13.03 8.99
N GLY A 35 -3.30 -11.86 9.63
CA GLY A 35 -3.67 -10.63 8.94
C GLY A 35 -2.57 -10.15 7.99
N VAL A 36 -2.96 -9.56 6.87
CA VAL A 36 -2.06 -9.06 5.82
C VAL A 36 -2.32 -7.57 5.60
N LEU A 37 -1.30 -6.75 5.79
CA LEU A 37 -1.29 -5.34 5.42
C LEU A 37 -0.51 -5.19 4.09
N LEU A 38 -1.24 -4.97 3.00
CA LEU A 38 -0.65 -4.64 1.70
C LEU A 38 -0.21 -3.17 1.72
N ALA A 39 1.07 -2.94 2.02
CA ALA A 39 1.64 -1.62 2.22
C ALA A 39 1.99 -0.92 0.89
N GLY A 40 1.14 0.00 0.46
CA GLY A 40 1.34 0.81 -0.75
C GLY A 40 0.03 1.40 -1.28
N GLY A 41 0.13 2.17 -2.36
CA GLY A 41 -1.02 2.86 -2.98
C GLY A 41 -1.78 2.00 -3.99
N THR A 42 -2.14 2.60 -5.13
CA THR A 42 -2.91 1.95 -6.21
C THR A 42 -2.32 0.63 -6.69
N GLN A 43 -0.99 0.48 -6.63
CA GLN A 43 -0.29 -0.78 -6.94
C GLN A 43 -0.77 -1.95 -6.05
N MET A 44 -1.02 -1.71 -4.77
CA MET A 44 -1.50 -2.74 -3.84
C MET A 44 -2.97 -3.09 -4.06
N LEU A 45 -3.78 -2.16 -4.58
CA LEU A 45 -5.14 -2.47 -5.04
C LEU A 45 -5.12 -3.43 -6.24
N ALA A 46 -4.20 -3.22 -7.19
CA ALA A 46 -4.00 -4.14 -8.31
C ALA A 46 -3.55 -5.53 -7.84
N VAL A 47 -2.67 -5.60 -6.83
CA VAL A 47 -2.27 -6.87 -6.19
C VAL A 47 -3.44 -7.57 -5.54
N TYR A 48 -4.27 -6.85 -4.79
CA TYR A 48 -5.48 -7.41 -4.17
C TYR A 48 -6.43 -7.99 -5.24
N ALA A 49 -6.68 -7.22 -6.31
CA ALA A 49 -7.52 -7.66 -7.42
C ALA A 49 -6.95 -8.92 -8.11
N LEU A 50 -5.64 -8.94 -8.34
CA LEU A 50 -4.94 -10.10 -8.92
C LEU A 50 -5.05 -11.34 -8.03
N ALA A 51 -4.84 -11.19 -6.71
CA ALA A 51 -4.98 -12.28 -5.74
C ALA A 51 -6.42 -12.84 -5.77
N SER A 52 -7.42 -11.98 -5.72
CA SER A 52 -8.84 -12.36 -5.79
C SER A 52 -9.19 -13.11 -7.09
N ALA A 53 -8.69 -12.62 -8.23
CA ALA A 53 -8.90 -13.25 -9.53
C ALA A 53 -8.22 -14.63 -9.62
N ILE A 54 -6.98 -14.76 -9.11
CA ILE A 54 -6.27 -16.04 -9.05
C ILE A 54 -7.01 -17.03 -8.14
N ALA A 55 -7.43 -16.58 -6.95
CA ALA A 55 -8.19 -17.41 -6.01
C ALA A 55 -9.47 -17.96 -6.65
N THR A 56 -10.20 -17.10 -7.36
CA THR A 56 -11.44 -17.48 -8.05
C THR A 56 -11.17 -18.44 -9.21
N GLN A 57 -10.21 -18.12 -10.08
CA GLN A 57 -9.90 -18.93 -11.28
C GLN A 57 -9.40 -20.34 -10.92
N TYR A 58 -8.56 -20.46 -9.90
CA TYR A 58 -7.88 -21.70 -9.52
C TYR A 58 -8.45 -22.33 -8.25
N GLN A 59 -9.53 -21.78 -7.71
CA GLN A 59 -10.19 -22.26 -6.48
C GLN A 59 -9.22 -22.37 -5.29
N ILE A 60 -8.32 -21.38 -5.17
CA ILE A 60 -7.37 -21.32 -4.06
C ILE A 60 -8.09 -20.69 -2.86
N PRO A 61 -8.15 -21.38 -1.70
CA PRO A 61 -8.75 -20.81 -0.50
C PRO A 61 -7.91 -19.62 -0.01
N TRP A 62 -8.57 -18.55 0.41
CA TRP A 62 -7.97 -17.36 1.02
C TRP A 62 -9.01 -16.64 1.90
N CYS A 63 -8.56 -15.68 2.72
CA CYS A 63 -9.43 -14.93 3.63
C CYS A 63 -9.37 -13.43 3.31
N PRO A 64 -10.23 -12.90 2.41
CA PRO A 64 -10.19 -11.49 2.02
C PRO A 64 -10.41 -10.54 3.20
N ASP A 65 -11.24 -10.90 4.18
CA ASP A 65 -11.51 -10.10 5.39
C ASP A 65 -10.28 -9.90 6.30
N ARG A 66 -9.19 -10.64 6.05
CA ARG A 66 -7.90 -10.50 6.75
C ARG A 66 -6.89 -9.69 5.97
N VAL A 67 -7.25 -9.16 4.81
CA VAL A 67 -6.36 -8.40 3.93
C VAL A 67 -6.84 -6.96 3.86
N VAL A 68 -5.95 -6.03 4.16
CA VAL A 68 -6.19 -4.60 4.13
C VAL A 68 -5.09 -3.91 3.35
N VAL A 69 -5.43 -2.89 2.57
CA VAL A 69 -4.45 -2.04 1.89
C VAL A 69 -4.12 -0.86 2.80
N GLY A 70 -2.84 -0.68 3.10
CA GLY A 70 -2.34 0.41 3.93
C GLY A 70 -1.51 1.38 3.09
N THR A 71 -1.90 2.64 3.05
CA THR A 71 -1.21 3.68 2.30
C THR A 71 -1.03 4.96 3.12
N THR A 72 -0.53 6.03 2.51
CA THR A 72 -0.44 7.37 3.11
C THR A 72 -1.65 8.22 2.76
N ARG A 73 -1.94 9.24 3.58
CA ARG A 73 -2.98 10.22 3.23
C ARG A 73 -2.71 10.94 1.91
N TRP A 74 -1.45 11.13 1.53
CA TRP A 74 -1.10 11.79 0.28
C TRP A 74 -1.56 11.01 -0.95
N VAL A 75 -1.75 9.69 -0.85
CA VAL A 75 -2.32 8.86 -1.92
C VAL A 75 -3.85 8.83 -1.87
N SER A 76 -4.45 8.81 -0.68
CA SER A 76 -5.92 8.80 -0.55
C SER A 76 -6.55 10.16 -0.85
N GLU A 77 -5.86 11.26 -0.52
CA GLU A 77 -6.30 12.64 -0.75
C GLU A 77 -5.92 13.15 -2.16
N ASP A 78 -5.24 12.33 -2.97
CA ASP A 78 -4.83 12.70 -4.32
C ASP A 78 -6.02 12.73 -5.28
N GLY A 79 -6.53 13.93 -5.55
CA GLY A 79 -7.64 14.15 -6.48
C GLY A 79 -7.37 13.72 -7.92
N THR A 80 -6.11 13.41 -8.29
CA THR A 80 -5.77 12.89 -9.63
C THR A 80 -5.75 11.36 -9.72
N GLY A 81 -5.66 10.65 -8.59
CA GLY A 81 -5.39 9.21 -8.56
C GLY A 81 -6.62 8.32 -8.32
N ASP A 82 -7.72 8.88 -7.81
CA ASP A 82 -8.98 8.18 -7.45
C ASP A 82 -8.75 6.80 -6.77
N THR A 83 -7.85 6.77 -5.79
CA THR A 83 -7.49 5.52 -5.07
C THR A 83 -8.70 4.92 -4.37
N VAL A 84 -9.59 5.77 -3.84
CA VAL A 84 -10.83 5.34 -3.16
C VAL A 84 -11.79 4.71 -4.15
N GLY A 85 -12.06 5.35 -5.30
CA GLY A 85 -12.91 4.79 -6.34
C GLY A 85 -12.36 3.47 -6.90
N LEU A 86 -11.03 3.35 -7.04
CA LEU A 86 -10.39 2.09 -7.40
C LEU A 86 -10.63 0.99 -6.35
N ALA A 87 -10.53 1.32 -5.06
CA ALA A 87 -10.78 0.35 -3.98
C ALA A 87 -12.24 -0.13 -3.96
N GLU A 88 -13.19 0.77 -4.24
CA GLU A 88 -14.61 0.43 -4.39
C GLU A 88 -14.83 -0.48 -5.60
N MET A 89 -14.28 -0.13 -6.77
CA MET A 89 -14.42 -0.92 -8.01
C MET A 89 -13.85 -2.34 -7.90
N VAL A 90 -12.76 -2.54 -7.14
CA VAL A 90 -12.14 -3.87 -6.96
C VAL A 90 -13.00 -4.78 -6.06
N GLY A 91 -13.97 -4.24 -5.34
CA GLY A 91 -14.88 -5.00 -4.48
C GLY A 91 -14.86 -4.54 -3.02
N ASN A 92 -14.82 -3.23 -2.79
CA ASN A 92 -14.78 -2.61 -1.46
C ASN A 92 -13.61 -3.11 -0.59
N VAL A 93 -12.40 -3.02 -1.14
CA VAL A 93 -11.18 -3.38 -0.41
C VAL A 93 -11.03 -2.47 0.83
N PRO A 94 -10.80 -3.02 2.03
CA PRO A 94 -10.48 -2.20 3.19
C PRO A 94 -9.21 -1.37 2.92
N LEU A 95 -9.35 -0.05 2.95
CA LEU A 95 -8.26 0.90 2.72
C LEU A 95 -8.00 1.72 3.98
N LEU A 96 -6.77 1.69 4.46
CA LEU A 96 -6.28 2.49 5.58
C LEU A 96 -5.26 3.50 5.05
N ALA A 97 -5.43 4.77 5.41
CA ALA A 97 -4.47 5.82 5.12
C ALA A 97 -3.84 6.32 6.42
N THR A 98 -2.52 6.42 6.46
CA THR A 98 -1.83 7.05 7.59
C THR A 98 -2.06 8.56 7.59
N GLN A 99 -2.23 9.15 8.76
CA GLN A 99 -2.24 10.60 8.94
C GLN A 99 -0.82 11.21 9.04
N LEU A 100 0.16 10.65 8.30
CA LEU A 100 1.51 11.21 8.22
C LEU A 100 1.46 12.67 7.77
N ASN A 101 2.23 13.50 8.44
CA ASN A 101 2.27 14.94 8.23
C ASN A 101 3.70 15.45 8.43
N PHE A 102 4.28 15.97 7.36
CA PHE A 102 5.64 16.51 7.34
C PHE A 102 5.66 18.03 7.31
N SER A 103 4.53 18.73 7.50
CA SER A 103 4.44 20.20 7.45
C SER A 103 5.39 20.91 8.43
N THR A 104 5.63 20.31 9.60
CA THR A 104 6.51 20.84 10.64
C THR A 104 7.96 20.35 10.53
N SER A 105 8.30 19.57 9.49
CA SER A 105 9.66 19.06 9.31
C SER A 105 10.65 20.20 9.15
N SER A 106 11.86 20.04 9.68
CA SER A 106 13.00 20.94 9.45
C SER A 106 13.52 20.83 8.01
N TYR A 107 13.28 19.71 7.33
CA TYR A 107 13.79 19.39 6.00
C TYR A 107 12.83 19.84 4.88
N PRO A 108 13.25 20.77 3.99
CA PRO A 108 12.42 21.19 2.85
C PRO A 108 11.97 20.03 1.95
N GLN A 109 12.81 19.00 1.80
CA GLN A 109 12.54 17.83 0.97
C GLN A 109 11.42 16.95 1.54
N LEU A 110 11.31 16.87 2.88
CA LEU A 110 10.21 16.17 3.54
C LEU A 110 8.93 17.00 3.46
N ARG A 111 9.01 18.32 3.67
CA ARG A 111 7.86 19.23 3.47
C ARG A 111 7.30 19.18 2.05
N ALA A 112 8.08 18.79 1.04
CA ALA A 112 7.59 18.64 -0.33
C ALA A 112 6.48 17.57 -0.46
N TYR A 113 6.42 16.56 0.43
CA TYR A 113 5.33 15.57 0.39
C TYR A 113 3.94 16.22 0.55
N GLU A 114 3.88 17.31 1.33
CA GLU A 114 2.68 18.12 1.55
C GLU A 114 2.17 18.81 0.28
N GLN A 115 3.02 18.92 -0.74
CA GLN A 115 2.70 19.53 -2.03
C GLN A 115 2.38 18.46 -3.09
N GLY A 116 2.23 17.19 -2.68
CA GLY A 116 1.92 16.08 -3.57
C GLY A 116 3.14 15.44 -4.23
N TYR A 117 4.35 15.72 -3.77
CA TYR A 117 5.55 15.03 -4.26
C TYR A 117 5.74 13.67 -3.56
N VAL A 118 6.20 12.67 -4.31
CA VAL A 118 6.46 11.27 -3.90
C VAL A 118 5.22 10.49 -3.44
N LYS A 119 4.43 11.03 -2.51
CA LYS A 119 3.17 10.50 -1.93
C LYS A 119 3.32 9.15 -1.21
N GLU A 120 3.94 8.15 -1.81
CA GLU A 120 4.10 6.81 -1.23
C GLU A 120 5.30 6.09 -1.84
N GLY A 121 5.79 5.06 -1.15
CA GLY A 121 6.81 4.16 -1.68
C GLY A 121 7.43 3.31 -0.60
N VAL A 122 7.98 2.15 -1.00
CA VAL A 122 8.76 1.27 -0.11
C VAL A 122 7.98 0.83 1.15
N GLY A 123 6.65 0.82 1.07
CA GLY A 123 5.77 0.45 2.18
C GLY A 123 5.73 1.48 3.32
N ALA A 124 6.05 2.76 3.08
CA ALA A 124 6.08 3.80 4.11
C ALA A 124 4.74 3.96 4.84
N GLY A 125 3.62 3.98 4.11
CA GLY A 125 2.29 4.02 4.70
C GLY A 125 2.04 2.83 5.64
N GLY A 126 2.35 1.62 5.18
CA GLY A 126 2.18 0.42 6.02
C GLY A 126 3.08 0.41 7.25
N ALA A 127 4.33 0.88 7.13
CA ALA A 127 5.26 0.98 8.26
C ALA A 127 4.76 1.98 9.32
N ALA A 128 4.22 3.12 8.90
CA ALA A 128 3.65 4.10 9.82
C ALA A 128 2.35 3.60 10.48
N ILE A 129 1.47 2.90 9.75
CA ILE A 129 0.32 2.19 10.36
C ILE A 129 0.81 1.18 11.41
N ALA A 130 1.82 0.38 11.09
CA ALA A 130 2.36 -0.61 12.00
C ALA A 130 2.96 0.02 13.26
N ALA A 131 3.71 1.12 13.12
CA ALA A 131 4.27 1.86 14.26
C ALA A 131 3.16 2.43 15.17
N TYR A 132 2.11 3.00 14.58
CA TYR A 132 0.95 3.47 15.33
C TYR A 132 0.26 2.33 16.10
N LEU A 133 -0.04 1.22 15.43
CA LEU A 133 -0.77 0.10 16.03
C LEU A 133 0.05 -0.70 17.06
N ALA A 134 1.34 -0.89 16.81
CA ALA A 134 2.20 -1.73 17.65
C ALA A 134 2.87 -0.96 18.78
N LEU A 135 3.22 0.32 18.56
CA LEU A 135 4.00 1.13 19.49
C LEU A 135 3.23 2.34 20.03
N GLY A 136 2.05 2.64 19.50
CA GLY A 136 1.28 3.83 19.86
C GLY A 136 1.93 5.14 19.39
N TRP A 137 2.80 5.08 18.38
CA TRP A 137 3.53 6.25 17.91
C TRP A 137 2.63 7.27 17.23
N ASP A 138 2.75 8.52 17.62
CA ASP A 138 2.10 9.63 16.93
C ASP A 138 2.95 10.19 15.78
N ASN A 139 2.40 11.19 15.08
CA ASN A 139 3.09 11.83 13.97
C ASN A 139 4.40 12.52 14.38
N THR A 140 4.46 13.06 15.60
CA THR A 140 5.65 13.75 16.12
C THR A 140 6.79 12.76 16.24
N GLN A 141 6.54 11.62 16.89
CA GLN A 141 7.54 10.57 17.10
C GLN A 141 8.00 9.95 15.78
N LEU A 142 7.07 9.73 14.83
CA LEU A 142 7.40 9.25 13.49
C LEU A 142 8.29 10.25 12.75
N LEU A 143 7.93 11.53 12.77
CA LEU A 143 8.69 12.57 12.09
C LEU A 143 10.10 12.72 12.70
N GLU A 144 10.22 12.76 14.03
CA GLU A 144 11.51 12.80 14.73
C GLU A 144 12.41 11.62 14.33
N ALA A 145 11.86 10.41 14.26
CA ALA A 145 12.60 9.22 13.84
C ALA A 145 13.06 9.31 12.37
N ILE A 146 12.21 9.83 11.48
CA ILE A 146 12.55 10.04 10.06
C ILE A 146 13.66 11.08 9.92
N GLU A 147 13.56 12.20 10.65
CA GLU A 147 14.58 13.26 10.63
C GLU A 147 15.91 12.78 11.19
N ALA A 148 15.92 11.98 12.26
CA ALA A 148 17.13 11.38 12.81
C ALA A 148 17.84 10.45 11.79
N VAL A 149 17.06 9.74 10.96
CA VAL A 149 17.63 8.96 9.84
C VAL A 149 18.22 9.88 8.77
N ALA A 150 17.53 10.98 8.43
CA ALA A 150 18.03 11.96 7.46
C ALA A 150 19.33 12.63 7.93
N ASP A 151 19.42 13.00 9.21
CA ASP A 151 20.64 13.55 9.84
C ASP A 151 21.81 12.59 9.68
N ARG A 152 21.60 11.30 9.99
CA ARG A 152 22.64 10.26 9.88
C ARG A 152 23.09 10.03 8.44
N ILE A 153 22.18 10.11 7.47
CA ILE A 153 22.54 10.01 6.06
C ILE A 153 23.40 11.21 5.67
N LYS A 154 23.02 12.42 6.08
CA LYS A 154 23.76 13.65 5.79
C LYS A 154 25.16 13.66 6.41
N SER A 155 25.35 13.11 7.61
CA SER A 155 26.67 13.05 8.26
C SER A 155 27.65 12.07 7.59
N ASN A 156 27.16 11.17 6.73
CA ASN A 156 27.98 10.19 6.02
C ASN A 156 28.45 10.68 4.63
N TYR A 157 28.12 11.92 4.26
CA TYR A 157 28.55 12.61 3.04
C TYR A 157 29.22 13.94 3.40
#